data_AF-A0A2V8GCS3-F1
#
_entry.id   AF-A0A2V8GCS3-F1
#
_cell.length_a   1.000
_cell.length_b   1.000
_cell.length_c   1.000
_cell.angle_alpha   90.00
_cell.angle_beta   90.00
_cell.angle_gamma   90.00
#
_symmetry.space_group_name_H-M   'P 1'
#
loop_
_entity.id
_entity.type
_entity.pdbx_description
1 polymer ?
#
loop_
_entity_poly.entity_id
_entity_poly.type
_entity_poly.pdbx_seq_one_letter_code
_entity_poly.pdbx_strand_id
1 'polypeptide(L)'
;MTAEILSRTLKRWEFDVTVVGNGAAAWDHLRAATVPTLAILDWMMPELDGPEVCRRVRRELPLANMYLMLLTARESRGDLVAGLDAGA
;
A
#
# COMPACT_ATOMS: atom_id res chain seq x y z
N MET A 1 11.28 5.67 8.82
CA MET A 1 12.60 5.51 8.16
C MET A 1 12.47 4.81 6.81
N THR A 2 11.80 3.66 6.75
CA THR A 2 11.58 2.85 5.52
C THR A 2 10.91 3.64 4.39
N ALA A 3 9.79 4.32 4.69
CA ALA A 3 9.06 5.11 3.70
C ALA A 3 9.91 6.24 3.08
N GLU A 4 10.85 6.80 3.83
CA GLU A 4 11.65 7.94 3.38
C GLU A 4 12.78 7.53 2.42
N ILE A 5 13.43 6.39 2.67
CA ILE A 5 14.44 5.83 1.76
C ILE A 5 13.79 5.41 0.44
N LEU A 6 12.64 4.75 0.52
CA LEU A 6 11.87 4.36 -0.66
C LEU A 6 11.40 5.58 -1.46
N SER A 7 10.82 6.57 -0.78
CA SER A 7 10.36 7.81 -1.42
C SER A 7 11.50 8.52 -2.16
N ARG A 8 12.67 8.67 -1.54
CA ARG A 8 13.84 9.29 -2.19
C ARG A 8 14.30 8.50 -3.43
N THR A 9 14.24 7.18 -3.37
CA THR A 9 14.64 6.31 -4.49
C THR A 9 13.68 6.43 -5.67
N LEU A 10 12.37 6.36 -5.40
CA LEU A 10 11.33 6.49 -6.43
C LEU A 10 11.32 7.90 -7.06
N LYS A 11 11.48 8.96 -6.25
CA LYS A 11 11.60 10.34 -6.78
C LYS A 11 12.81 10.51 -7.70
N ARG A 12 13.94 9.85 -7.39
CA ARG A 12 15.13 9.87 -8.25
C ARG A 12 14.90 9.15 -9.59
N TRP A 13 13.96 8.20 -9.64
CA TRP A 13 13.48 7.57 -10.87
C TRP A 13 12.33 8.35 -11.53
N GLU A 14 12.11 9.61 -11.12
CA GLU A 14 11.14 10.53 -11.70
C GLU A 14 9.67 10.10 -11.54
N PHE A 15 9.37 9.24 -10.56
CA PHE A 15 7.99 8.98 -10.14
C PHE A 15 7.44 10.16 -9.33
N ASP A 16 6.14 10.45 -9.51
CA ASP A 16 5.38 11.28 -8.58
C ASP A 16 5.03 10.47 -7.33
N VAL A 17 5.51 10.91 -6.18
CA VAL A 17 5.46 10.13 -4.93
C VAL A 17 4.84 10.93 -3.82
N THR A 18 3.67 10.46 -3.38
CA THR A 18 3.01 10.91 -2.15
C THR A 18 3.30 9.93 -1.02
N VAL A 19 3.64 10.44 0.16
CA VAL A 19 3.90 9.64 1.37
C VAL A 19 2.85 9.99 2.43
N VAL A 20 2.25 8.96 3.02
CA VAL A 20 1.28 9.06 4.11
C VAL A 20 1.79 8.33 5.35
N GLY A 21 1.35 8.75 6.54
CA GLY A 21 1.93 8.30 7.82
C GLY A 21 1.29 7.09 8.49
N ASN A 22 0.08 6.69 8.08
CA ASN A 22 -0.67 5.58 8.69
C ASN A 22 -1.66 4.98 7.68
N GLY A 23 -2.32 3.86 8.05
CA GLY A 23 -3.23 3.17 7.15
C GLY A 23 -4.55 3.91 6.90
N ALA A 24 -5.02 4.74 7.83
CA ALA A 24 -6.22 5.56 7.62
C ALA A 24 -5.99 6.64 6.54
N ALA A 25 -4.87 7.35 6.62
CA ALA A 25 -4.44 8.32 5.62
C ALA A 25 -4.18 7.65 4.26
N ALA A 26 -3.63 6.42 4.26
CA ALA A 26 -3.51 5.63 3.03
C ALA A 26 -4.88 5.33 2.42
N TRP A 27 -5.84 4.86 3.21
CA TRP A 27 -7.20 4.60 2.75
C TRP A 27 -7.87 5.86 2.21
N ASP A 28 -7.75 6.99 2.90
CA ASP A 28 -8.31 8.27 2.47
C ASP A 28 -7.73 8.76 1.14
N HIS A 29 -6.43 8.54 0.94
CA HIS A 29 -5.77 8.90 -0.31
C HIS A 29 -6.20 8.00 -1.47
N LEU A 30 -6.33 6.69 -1.22
CA LEU A 30 -6.69 5.72 -2.26
C LEU A 30 -8.14 5.85 -2.75
N ARG A 31 -9.05 6.36 -1.91
CA ARG A 31 -10.45 6.63 -2.28
C ARG A 31 -10.68 8.01 -2.89
N ALA A 32 -9.65 8.85 -3.00
CA ALA A 32 -9.77 10.17 -3.61
C ALA A 32 -9.99 10.06 -5.14
N ALA A 33 -10.48 11.15 -5.75
CA ALA A 33 -10.77 11.18 -7.20
C ALA A 33 -9.52 10.92 -8.07
N THR A 34 -8.33 11.26 -7.57
CA THR A 34 -7.05 10.97 -8.22
C THR A 34 -6.43 9.74 -7.56
N VAL A 35 -6.54 8.59 -8.21
CA VAL A 35 -6.02 7.32 -7.71
C VAL A 35 -4.61 7.09 -8.24
N PRO A 36 -3.65 6.69 -7.39
CA PRO A 36 -2.31 6.34 -7.86
C PRO A 36 -2.33 5.07 -8.72
N THR A 37 -1.37 4.94 -9.63
CA THR A 37 -1.17 3.70 -10.41
C THR A 37 -0.50 2.59 -9.59
N LEU A 38 0.22 2.97 -8.53
CA LEU A 38 0.91 2.07 -7.62
C LEU A 38 0.80 2.57 -6.18
N ALA A 39 0.40 1.69 -5.27
CA ALA A 39 0.43 1.91 -3.84
C ALA A 39 1.34 0.89 -3.17
N ILE A 40 2.30 1.37 -2.37
CA ILE A 40 3.20 0.54 -1.58
C ILE A 40 2.85 0.74 -0.10
N LEU A 41 2.41 -0.33 0.56
CA LEU A 41 1.89 -0.29 1.93
C LEU A 41 2.79 -1.11 2.86
N ASP A 42 3.06 -0.60 4.06
CA ASP A 42 3.68 -1.41 5.12
C ASP A 42 2.64 -2.37 5.70
N TRP A 43 3.06 -3.57 6.09
CA TRP A 43 2.20 -4.50 6.80
C TRP A 43 1.70 -3.91 8.12
N MET A 44 2.61 -3.33 8.93
CA MET A 44 2.28 -2.82 10.26
C MET A 44 2.21 -1.31 10.24
N MET A 45 0.99 -0.78 10.40
CA MET A 45 0.75 0.66 10.50
C MET A 45 -0.25 0.93 11.63
N PRO A 46 -0.20 2.13 12.26
CA PRO A 46 -1.24 2.57 13.18
C PRO A 46 -2.60 2.70 12.47
N GLU A 47 -3.69 2.58 13.25
CA GLU A 47 -5.09 2.79 12.85
C GLU A 47 -5.65 1.72 11.88
N LEU A 48 -5.01 1.51 10.73
CA LEU A 48 -5.31 0.41 9.81
C LEU A 48 -4.00 -0.25 9.37
N ASP A 49 -3.97 -1.58 9.35
CA ASP A 49 -2.83 -2.33 8.85
C ASP A 49 -2.87 -2.45 7.31
N GLY A 50 -1.73 -2.78 6.70
CA GLY A 50 -1.62 -2.89 5.24
C GLY A 50 -2.61 -3.89 4.62
N PRO A 51 -2.75 -5.11 5.17
CA PRO A 51 -3.74 -6.08 4.68
C PRO A 51 -5.19 -5.58 4.72
N GLU A 52 -5.59 -4.86 5.77
CA GLU A 52 -6.93 -4.27 5.88
C GLU A 52 -7.17 -3.20 4.81
N VAL A 53 -6.18 -2.35 4.54
CA VAL A 53 -6.25 -1.40 3.43
C VAL A 53 -6.42 -2.13 2.09
N CYS A 54 -5.63 -3.18 1.83
CA CYS A 54 -5.77 -4.00 0.62
C CYS A 54 -7.17 -4.60 0.46
N ARG A 55 -7.74 -5.16 1.55
CA ARG A 55 -9.10 -5.72 1.55
C ARG A 55 -10.15 -4.67 1.21
N ARG A 56 -10.06 -3.46 1.78
CA ARG A 56 -11.01 -2.37 1.52
C ARG A 56 -10.94 -1.88 0.08
N VAL A 57 -9.73 -1.65 -0.42
CA VAL A 57 -9.50 -1.25 -1.80
C VAL A 57 -10.13 -2.26 -2.77
N ARG A 58 -9.94 -3.56 -2.53
CA ARG A 58 -10.52 -4.63 -3.37
C ARG A 58 -12.03 -4.69 -3.36
N ARG A 59 -12.63 -4.37 -2.23
CA ARG A 59 -14.09 -4.40 -2.07
C ARG A 59 -14.76 -3.16 -2.64
N GLU A 60 -14.14 -1.99 -2.50
CA GLU A 60 -14.80 -0.70 -2.66
C GLU A 60 -14.31 0.10 -3.88
N LEU A 61 -13.12 -0.21 -4.40
CA LEU A 61 -12.56 0.49 -5.55
C LEU A 61 -12.51 -0.43 -6.77
N PRO A 62 -13.05 -0.02 -7.94
CA PRO A 62 -12.85 -0.74 -9.19
C PRO A 62 -11.38 -0.65 -9.59
N LEU A 63 -10.62 -1.66 -9.18
CA LEU A 63 -9.15 -1.76 -9.20
C LEU A 63 -8.49 -1.83 -10.59
N ALA A 64 -9.21 -1.55 -11.67
CA ALA A 64 -8.79 -1.94 -13.03
C ALA A 64 -7.37 -1.46 -13.42
N ASN A 65 -6.83 -0.41 -12.78
CA ASN A 65 -5.55 0.19 -13.13
C ASN A 65 -4.58 0.45 -11.96
N MET A 66 -4.83 -0.08 -10.74
CA MET A 66 -3.95 0.18 -9.59
C MET A 66 -3.24 -1.09 -9.10
N TYR A 67 -1.92 -1.04 -9.03
CA TYR A 67 -1.08 -2.07 -8.41
C TYR A 67 -0.96 -1.82 -6.90
N LEU A 68 -1.15 -2.87 -6.10
CA LEU A 68 -0.94 -2.87 -4.66
C LEU A 68 0.28 -3.73 -4.34
N MET A 69 1.28 -3.15 -3.67
CA MET A 69 2.43 -3.89 -3.15
C MET A 69 2.49 -3.77 -1.64
N LEU A 70 2.54 -4.91 -0.96
CA LEU A 70 2.66 -4.97 0.49
C LEU A 70 4.12 -5.24 0.87
N LEU A 71 4.77 -4.25 1.50
CA LEU A 71 6.09 -4.38 2.10
C LEU A 71 5.97 -5.20 3.38
N THR A 72 6.54 -6.41 3.36
CA THR A 72 6.66 -7.26 4.53
C THR A 72 8.13 -7.46 4.88
N ALA A 73 8.47 -7.36 6.16
CA ALA A 73 9.75 -7.81 6.70
C ALA A 73 9.66 -9.26 7.24
N ARG A 74 8.52 -9.95 7.06
CA ARG A 74 8.27 -11.29 7.61
C ARG A 74 8.47 -12.34 6.52
N GLU A 75 9.36 -13.30 6.80
CA GLU A 75 9.72 -14.42 5.91
C GLU A 75 8.78 -15.64 6.04
N SER A 76 7.73 -15.59 6.88
CA SER A 76 6.91 -16.77 7.15
C SER A 76 5.85 -16.99 6.06
N ARG A 77 5.77 -18.22 5.52
CA ARG A 77 4.82 -18.63 4.46
C ARG A 77 3.36 -18.24 4.74
N GLY A 78 2.93 -18.15 6.00
CA GLY A 78 1.56 -17.77 6.36
C GLY A 78 1.22 -16.32 6.06
N ASP A 79 2.20 -15.41 6.17
CA ASP A 79 2.01 -13.99 5.91
C ASP A 79 1.91 -13.71 4.39
N LEU A 80 2.64 -14.48 3.58
CA LEU A 80 2.54 -14.48 2.11
C LEU A 80 1.17 -14.96 1.63
N VAL A 81 0.63 -16.02 2.23
CA VAL A 81 -0.71 -16.54 1.88
C VAL A 81 -1.78 -15.52 2.24
N ALA A 82 -1.72 -14.90 3.42
CA ALA A 82 -2.67 -13.84 3.79
C ALA A 82 -2.58 -12.61 2.86
N GLY A 83 -1.37 -12.25 2.38
CA GLY A 83 -1.18 -11.20 1.39
C GLY A 83 -1.79 -11.52 0.03
N LEU A 84 -1.61 -12.75 -0.46
CA LEU A 84 -2.18 -13.25 -1.72
C LEU A 84 -3.69 -13.47 -1.65
N ASP A 85 -4.23 -13.90 -0.50
CA ASP A 85 -5.67 -14.05 -0.27
C ASP A 85 -6.36 -12.67 -0.17
N ALA A 86 -5.64 -11.68 0.37
CA ALA A 86 -5.99 -10.27 0.27
C ALA A 86 -5.60 -9.66 -1.09
N GLY A 87 -5.11 -10.49 -2.03
CA GLY A 87 -4.46 -10.23 -3.33
C GLY A 87 -3.66 -8.96 -3.54
N ALA A 88 -2.58 -8.88 -2.79
CA ALA A 88 -1.32 -8.50 -3.42
C ALA A 88 -0.93 -9.51 -4.52
#